data_AF-A0A7S2FWL4-F1
#
_entry.id   AF-A0A7S2FWL4-F1
#
_cell.length_a   1.000
_cell.length_b   1.000
_cell.length_c   1.000
_cell.angle_alpha   90.00
_cell.angle_beta   90.00
_cell.angle_gamma   90.00
#
_symmetry.space_group_name_H-M   'P 1'
#
loop_
_entity.id
_entity.type
_entity.pdbx_description
1 polymer ?
#
loop_
_entity_poly.entity_id
_entity_poly.type
_entity_poly.pdbx_seq_one_letter_code
_entity_poly.pdbx_strand_id
1 'polypeptide(L)'
;LGGRGMLKWYITKTFAGAEQLMLLQALDMCALVVLIDGVDEAAGMKDAIEEFVHKEVSVSGNRLVVTSRPEGVRLELYEERFIVLNLLQLSDEQQRKVISSQMKGNVFFDHLVSLSAIRKGQDEIYEEAFPP
;
A
#
# COMPACT_ATOMS: atom_id res chain seq x y z
N LEU A 1 -0.93 -9.27 -29.20
CA LEU A 1 -1.74 -9.86 -28.12
C LEU A 1 -1.17 -9.36 -26.79
N GLY A 2 -1.46 -8.19 -26.24
CA GLY A 2 -2.43 -7.15 -26.56
C GLY A 2 -2.95 -6.50 -25.28
N GLY A 3 -2.06 -6.06 -24.38
CA GLY A 3 -2.36 -5.18 -23.24
C GLY A 3 -3.52 -5.67 -22.41
N ARG A 4 -4.74 -5.17 -22.66
CA ARG A 4 -6.04 -5.33 -21.95
C ARG A 4 -6.47 -6.74 -21.49
N GLY A 5 -5.66 -7.77 -21.65
CA GLY A 5 -5.99 -9.15 -21.33
C GLY A 5 -6.03 -9.43 -19.84
N MET A 6 -5.11 -8.92 -19.02
CA MET A 6 -4.97 -9.38 -17.63
C MET A 6 -6.06 -8.80 -16.73
N LEU A 7 -6.36 -7.50 -16.81
CA LEU A 7 -7.47 -6.92 -16.03
C LEU A 7 -8.82 -7.51 -16.44
N LYS A 8 -9.05 -7.65 -17.75
CA LYS A 8 -10.26 -8.28 -18.28
C LYS A 8 -10.37 -9.74 -17.85
N TRP A 9 -9.26 -10.48 -17.90
CA TRP A 9 -9.19 -11.86 -17.43
C TRP A 9 -9.47 -11.95 -15.94
N TYR A 10 -8.86 -11.10 -15.12
CA TYR A 10 -9.07 -11.05 -13.68
C TYR A 10 -10.55 -10.78 -13.35
N ILE A 11 -11.15 -9.76 -13.98
CA ILE A 11 -12.58 -9.45 -13.77
C ILE A 11 -13.44 -10.65 -14.16
N THR A 12 -13.15 -11.26 -15.32
CA THR A 12 -13.93 -12.40 -15.83
C THR A 12 -13.76 -13.65 -14.96
N LYS A 13 -12.59 -13.82 -14.33
CA LYS A 13 -12.27 -14.99 -13.51
C LYS A 13 -12.79 -14.87 -12.07
N THR A 14 -12.78 -13.67 -11.52
CA THR A 14 -13.07 -13.40 -10.11
C THR A 14 -14.54 -13.07 -9.85
N PHE A 15 -15.19 -12.36 -10.78
CA PHE A 15 -16.57 -11.89 -10.63
C PHE A 15 -17.52 -12.60 -11.58
N ALA A 16 -18.82 -12.62 -11.25
CA ALA A 16 -19.86 -13.24 -12.07
C ALA A 16 -21.14 -12.38 -12.13
N GLY A 17 -21.98 -12.63 -13.13
CA GLY A 17 -23.28 -11.99 -13.26
C GLY A 17 -23.20 -10.48 -13.52
N ALA A 18 -24.11 -9.72 -12.88
CA ALA A 18 -24.23 -8.28 -13.12
C ALA A 18 -22.98 -7.48 -12.72
N GLU A 19 -22.28 -7.89 -11.66
CA GLU A 19 -21.05 -7.24 -11.20
C GLU A 19 -19.92 -7.36 -12.24
N GLN A 20 -19.74 -8.55 -12.80
CA GLN A 20 -18.78 -8.79 -13.87
C GLN A 20 -19.05 -7.89 -15.08
N LEU A 21 -20.32 -7.83 -15.53
CA LEU A 21 -20.72 -7.01 -16.67
C LEU A 21 -20.47 -5.51 -16.40
N MET A 22 -20.82 -5.05 -15.21
CA MET A 22 -20.59 -3.66 -14.78
C MET A 22 -19.10 -3.31 -14.79
N LEU A 23 -18.25 -4.17 -14.23
CA LEU A 23 -16.80 -3.95 -14.16
C LEU A 23 -16.15 -3.96 -15.55
N LEU A 24 -16.57 -4.89 -16.42
CA LEU A 24 -16.10 -4.93 -17.81
C LEU A 24 -16.49 -3.67 -18.59
N GLN A 25 -17.73 -3.21 -18.41
CA GLN A 25 -18.19 -1.97 -19.03
C GLN A 25 -17.44 -0.75 -18.49
N ALA A 26 -17.22 -0.68 -17.18
CA ALA A 26 -16.44 0.40 -16.58
C ALA A 26 -14.98 0.40 -17.05
N LEU A 27 -14.38 -0.78 -17.25
CA LEU A 27 -13.03 -0.92 -17.82
C LEU A 27 -12.96 -0.35 -19.24
N ASP A 28 -13.94 -0.69 -20.10
CA ASP A 28 -14.01 -0.21 -21.48
C ASP A 28 -14.28 1.30 -21.55
N MET A 29 -15.03 1.84 -20.58
CA MET A 29 -15.32 3.28 -20.44
C MET A 29 -14.21 4.09 -19.77
N CYS A 30 -13.10 3.45 -19.37
CA CYS A 30 -12.04 4.09 -18.59
C CYS A 30 -12.53 4.72 -17.27
N ALA A 31 -13.59 4.13 -16.69
CA ALA A 31 -14.25 4.64 -15.49
C ALA A 31 -13.75 3.96 -14.20
N LEU A 32 -12.87 2.96 -14.29
CA LEU A 32 -12.31 2.29 -13.12
C LEU A 32 -11.20 3.12 -12.48
N VAL A 33 -11.14 3.01 -11.15
CA VAL A 33 -9.94 3.32 -10.37
C VAL A 33 -9.31 1.99 -9.98
N VAL A 34 -8.13 1.71 -10.50
CA VAL A 34 -7.39 0.48 -10.25
C VAL A 34 -6.36 0.76 -9.15
N LEU A 35 -6.43 -0.02 -8.08
CA LEU A 35 -5.47 0.02 -6.98
C LEU A 35 -4.61 -1.25 -7.06
N ILE A 36 -3.31 -1.11 -7.24
CA ILE A 36 -2.36 -2.21 -7.20
C ILE A 36 -1.51 -2.01 -5.95
N ASP A 37 -1.77 -2.84 -4.94
CA ASP A 37 -1.11 -2.76 -3.65
C ASP A 37 0.08 -3.72 -3.59
N GLY A 38 1.24 -3.26 -3.12
CA GLY A 38 2.41 -4.11 -2.85
C GLY A 38 3.04 -4.74 -4.10
N VAL A 39 3.38 -3.94 -5.12
CA VAL A 39 4.02 -4.46 -6.35
C VAL A 39 5.34 -5.20 -6.07
N ASP A 40 6.04 -4.83 -5.01
CA ASP A 40 7.29 -5.45 -4.58
C ASP A 40 7.14 -6.79 -3.87
N GLU A 41 5.94 -7.13 -3.40
CA GLU A 41 5.69 -8.32 -2.59
C GLU A 41 5.58 -9.61 -3.45
N ALA A 42 5.60 -9.47 -4.77
CA ALA A 42 5.49 -10.58 -5.70
C ALA A 42 6.82 -11.34 -5.86
N ALA A 43 7.04 -12.30 -4.97
CA ALA A 43 8.22 -13.18 -4.99
C ALA A 43 8.41 -13.84 -6.38
N GLY A 44 9.48 -13.44 -7.06
CA GLY A 44 9.87 -13.97 -8.38
C GLY A 44 9.07 -13.42 -9.57
N MET A 45 7.99 -12.66 -9.36
CA MET A 45 7.13 -12.11 -10.42
C MET A 45 7.17 -10.59 -10.53
N LYS A 46 7.98 -9.92 -9.71
CA LYS A 46 8.16 -8.46 -9.72
C LYS A 46 8.29 -7.85 -11.12
N ASP A 47 9.17 -8.39 -11.97
CA ASP A 47 9.37 -7.86 -13.32
C ASP A 47 8.11 -7.98 -14.19
N ALA A 48 7.37 -9.08 -14.07
CA ALA A 48 6.14 -9.29 -14.82
C ALA A 48 5.02 -8.35 -14.32
N ILE A 49 4.97 -8.07 -13.02
CA ILE A 49 4.00 -7.12 -12.46
C ILE A 49 4.34 -5.69 -12.86
N GLU A 50 5.60 -5.27 -12.76
CA GLU A 50 6.02 -3.96 -13.26
C GLU A 50 5.71 -3.82 -14.76
N GLU A 51 6.01 -4.85 -15.56
CA GLU A 51 5.69 -4.84 -16.98
C GLU A 51 4.18 -4.70 -17.24
N PHE A 52 3.35 -5.42 -16.48
CA PHE A 52 1.89 -5.29 -16.52
C PHE A 52 1.42 -3.87 -16.16
N VAL A 53 1.94 -3.30 -15.07
CA VAL A 53 1.63 -1.94 -14.63
C VAL A 53 1.94 -0.93 -15.75
N HIS A 54 3.16 -0.98 -16.29
CA HIS A 54 3.62 0.00 -17.27
C HIS A 54 3.03 -0.22 -18.67
N LYS A 55 2.94 -1.46 -19.15
CA LYS A 55 2.56 -1.75 -20.54
C LYS A 55 1.07 -2.02 -20.73
N GLU A 56 0.31 -2.31 -19.68
CA GLU A 56 -1.14 -2.57 -19.77
C GLU A 56 -1.94 -1.52 -19.00
N VAL A 57 -1.75 -1.41 -17.69
CA VAL A 57 -2.68 -0.65 -16.85
C VAL A 57 -2.52 0.85 -17.05
N SER A 58 -1.27 1.35 -17.07
CA SER A 58 -0.98 2.78 -17.24
C SER A 58 -1.46 3.33 -18.60
N VAL A 59 -1.50 2.48 -19.63
CA VAL A 59 -1.93 2.84 -20.99
C VAL A 59 -3.42 2.53 -21.24
N SER A 60 -4.13 1.95 -20.28
CA SER A 60 -5.53 1.56 -20.43
C SER A 60 -6.49 2.76 -20.46
N GLY A 61 -6.04 3.93 -20.01
CA GLY A 61 -6.87 5.13 -19.81
C GLY A 61 -7.60 5.17 -18.46
N ASN A 62 -7.57 4.07 -17.70
CA ASN A 62 -8.13 4.03 -16.35
C ASN A 62 -7.20 4.74 -15.35
N ARG A 63 -7.78 5.23 -14.26
CA ARG A 63 -7.02 5.83 -13.16
C ARG A 63 -6.32 4.72 -12.40
N LEU A 64 -5.05 4.92 -12.08
CA LEU A 64 -4.21 3.92 -11.46
C LEU A 64 -3.50 4.52 -10.23
N VAL A 65 -3.55 3.78 -9.13
CA VAL A 65 -2.70 4.00 -7.95
C VAL A 65 -1.92 2.72 -7.71
N VAL A 66 -0.61 2.86 -7.55
CA VAL A 66 0.31 1.75 -7.26
C VAL A 66 1.00 2.05 -5.94
N THR A 67 1.11 1.05 -5.08
CA THR A 67 1.92 1.15 -3.86
C THR A 67 3.08 0.17 -3.94
N SER A 68 4.21 0.58 -3.36
CA SER A 68 5.37 -0.27 -3.21
C SER A 68 6.32 0.30 -2.17
N ARG A 69 7.20 -0.55 -1.63
CA ARG A 69 8.40 -0.09 -0.95
C ARG A 69 9.41 0.52 -1.93
N PRO A 70 10.18 1.53 -1.53
CA PRO A 70 11.12 2.20 -2.43
C PRO A 70 12.22 1.26 -2.97
N GLU A 71 12.71 0.32 -2.17
CA GLU A 71 13.65 -0.73 -2.60
C GLU A 71 13.01 -1.79 -3.51
N GLY A 72 11.69 -1.79 -3.53
CA GLY A 72 10.83 -2.81 -4.08
C GLY A 72 10.52 -2.65 -5.56
N VAL A 73 10.85 -1.52 -6.17
CA VAL A 73 10.58 -1.20 -7.59
C VAL A 73 11.73 -0.47 -8.27
N ARG A 74 11.78 -0.50 -9.61
CA ARG A 74 12.65 0.37 -10.39
C ARG A 74 12.00 1.74 -10.57
N LEU A 75 12.32 2.68 -9.68
CA LEU A 75 11.68 3.99 -9.61
C LEU A 75 11.79 4.77 -10.94
N GLU A 76 12.87 4.57 -11.68
CA GLU A 76 13.14 5.23 -12.96
C GLU A 76 12.03 4.93 -14.00
N LEU A 77 11.41 3.75 -13.93
CA LEU A 77 10.30 3.38 -14.82
C LEU A 77 9.01 4.13 -14.49
N TYR A 78 8.85 4.57 -13.24
CA TYR A 78 7.67 5.27 -12.76
C TYR A 78 7.77 6.77 -12.98
N GLU A 79 8.95 7.37 -12.84
CA GLU A 79 9.15 8.82 -12.98
C GLU A 79 8.70 9.38 -14.33
N GLU A 80 8.77 8.58 -15.41
CA GLU A 80 8.36 9.03 -16.75
C GLU A 80 6.84 9.21 -16.92
N ARG A 81 6.01 8.43 -16.20
CA ARG A 81 4.57 8.30 -16.46
C ARG A 81 3.69 8.46 -15.23
N PHE A 82 4.27 8.48 -14.04
CA PHE A 82 3.56 8.51 -12.78
C PHE A 82 3.94 9.75 -11.98
N ILE A 83 2.98 10.22 -11.18
CA ILE A 83 3.26 11.13 -10.09
C ILE A 83 3.71 10.26 -8.90
N VAL A 84 4.99 10.33 -8.56
CA VAL A 84 5.57 9.60 -7.44
C VAL A 84 5.31 10.38 -6.14
N LEU A 85 4.70 9.71 -5.17
CA LEU A 85 4.42 10.25 -3.84
C LEU A 85 5.18 9.45 -2.78
N ASN A 86 6.08 10.10 -2.07
CA ASN A 86 6.77 9.49 -0.94
C ASN A 86 5.93 9.68 0.33
N LEU A 87 5.52 8.57 0.94
CA LEU A 87 4.83 8.61 2.22
C LEU A 87 5.83 8.92 3.33
N LEU A 88 5.48 9.88 4.20
CA LEU A 88 6.24 10.13 5.40
C LEU A 88 6.08 8.97 6.38
N GLN A 89 7.11 8.76 7.20
CA GLN A 89 6.96 7.87 8.35
C GLN A 89 5.79 8.36 9.23
N LEU A 90 5.03 7.40 9.74
CA LEU A 90 3.98 7.69 10.70
C LEU A 90 4.62 8.32 11.94
N SER A 91 4.05 9.43 12.40
CA SER A 91 4.38 10.00 13.71
C SER A 91 4.07 9.00 14.83
N ASP A 92 4.70 9.13 16.00
CA ASP A 92 4.46 8.28 17.17
C ASP A 92 2.96 8.18 17.51
N GLU A 93 2.22 9.29 17.41
CA GLU A 93 0.79 9.31 17.68
C GLU A 93 0.00 8.51 16.62
N GLN A 94 0.36 8.64 15.35
CA GLN A 94 -0.25 7.87 14.27
C GLN A 94 0.09 6.39 14.37
N GLN A 95 1.34 6.04 14.70
CA GLN A 95 1.75 4.66 14.95
C GLN A 95 0.94 4.05 16.10
N ARG A 96 0.82 4.75 17.23
CA ARG A 96 0.00 4.30 18.37
C ARG A 96 -1.46 4.08 17.98
N LYS A 97 -2.04 4.98 17.20
CA LYS A 97 -3.41 4.83 16.67
C LYS A 97 -3.54 3.60 15.78
N VAL A 98 -2.64 3.41 14.81
CA VAL A 98 -2.65 2.24 13.92
C VAL A 98 -2.52 0.95 14.71
N ILE A 99 -1.55 0.87 15.62
CA ILE A 99 -1.32 -0.35 16.38
C ILE A 99 -2.49 -0.63 17.32
N SER A 100 -3.03 0.37 18.02
CA SER A 100 -4.21 0.20 18.87
C SER A 100 -5.44 -0.25 18.08
N SER A 101 -5.60 0.19 16.83
CA SER A 101 -6.68 -0.22 15.95
C SER A 101 -6.52 -1.67 15.46
N GLN A 102 -5.29 -2.10 15.16
CA GLN A 102 -4.99 -3.47 14.73
C GLN A 102 -5.01 -4.46 15.89
N MET A 103 -4.63 -4.01 17.09
CA MET A 103 -4.48 -4.82 18.29
C MET A 103 -5.67 -4.71 19.26
N LYS A 104 -6.81 -4.18 18.83
CA LYS A 104 -8.01 -4.05 19.68
C LYS A 104 -8.35 -5.40 20.33
N GLY A 105 -8.17 -5.48 21.66
CA GLY A 105 -8.40 -6.69 22.47
C GLY A 105 -7.14 -7.46 22.88
N ASN A 106 -5.94 -7.02 22.51
CA ASN A 106 -4.68 -7.68 22.89
C ASN A 106 -4.06 -7.06 24.16
N VAL A 107 -4.36 -7.67 25.31
CA VAL A 107 -3.91 -7.25 26.66
C VAL A 107 -2.38 -7.14 26.77
N PHE A 108 -1.63 -7.99 26.08
CA PHE A 108 -0.18 -7.95 26.10
C PHE A 108 0.38 -6.66 25.47
N PHE A 109 -0.24 -6.21 24.38
CA PHE A 109 0.20 -5.00 23.70
C PHE A 109 -0.09 -3.74 24.53
N ASP A 110 -1.25 -3.69 25.19
CA ASP A 110 -1.61 -2.57 26.07
C ASP A 110 -0.63 -2.42 27.24
N HIS A 111 -0.18 -3.54 27.82
CA HIS A 111 0.85 -3.54 28.85
C HIS A 111 2.22 -3.07 28.32
N LEU A 112 2.62 -3.49 27.12
CA LEU A 112 3.88 -3.03 26.51
C LEU A 112 3.89 -1.53 26.24
N VAL A 113 2.78 -0.97 25.74
CA VAL A 113 2.65 0.48 25.53
C VAL A 113 2.75 1.23 26.86
N SER A 114 2.08 0.72 27.90
CA SER A 114 2.11 1.32 29.24
C SER A 114 3.52 1.30 29.84
N LEU A 115 4.23 0.18 29.72
CA LEU A 115 5.63 0.05 30.15
C LEU A 115 6.56 1.01 29.43
N SER A 116 6.42 1.15 28.10
CA SER A 116 7.22 2.09 27.32
C SER A 116 6.99 3.54 27.74
N ALA A 117 5.74 3.92 28.02
CA ALA A 117 5.41 5.26 28.50
C ALA A 117 5.98 5.55 29.90
N ILE A 118 5.87 4.59 30.83
CA ILE A 118 6.45 4.72 32.18
C ILE A 118 7.97 4.88 32.10
N ARG A 119 8.62 4.05 31.29
CA ARG A 119 10.07 4.09 31.13
C ARG A 119 10.55 5.43 30.58
N LYS A 120 9.87 5.96 29.55
CA LYS A 120 10.20 7.28 29.00
C LYS A 120 10.08 8.39 30.05
N GLY A 121 9.03 8.37 30.87
CA GLY A 121 8.89 9.32 31.97
C GLY A 121 9.95 9.16 33.07
N GLN A 122 10.38 7.91 33.35
CA GLN A 122 11.48 7.66 34.29
C GLN A 122 12.82 8.18 33.77
N ASP A 123 13.09 8.02 32.48
CA ASP A 123 14.30 8.54 31.84
C ASP A 123 14.32 10.08 31.88
N GLU A 124 13.18 10.73 31.60
CA GLU A 124 13.04 12.20 31.70
C GLU A 124 13.27 12.71 33.13
N ILE A 125 12.67 12.07 34.14
CA ILE A 125 12.87 12.41 35.57
C ILE A 125 14.34 12.20 35.97
N TYR A 126 14.98 11.15 35.48
CA TYR A 126 16.37 10.86 35.80
C TYR A 126 17.30 11.95 35.25
N GLU A 127 17.09 12.39 34.01
CA GLU A 127 17.88 13.50 33.43
C GLU A 127 17.64 14.83 34.15
N GLU A 128 16.42 15.11 34.59
CA GLU A 128 16.12 16.32 35.39
C GLU A 128 16.74 16.28 36.80
N ALA A 129 16.72 15.11 37.44
CA ALA A 129 17.21 14.94 38.82
C ALA A 129 18.74 14.80 38.89
N PHE A 130 19.37 14.31 37.83
CA PHE A 130 20.81 14.07 37.71
C PHE A 130 21.37 14.67 36.41
N PRO A 131 21.33 16.00 36.23
CA PRO A 131 21.99 16.65 35.11
C PRO A 131 23.51 16.46 35.19
N PRO A 132 24.24 16.52 34.05
CA PRO A 132 25.68 16.28 33.99
C PRO A 132 26.53 17.24 34.82
#